data_AF-A0A6A4KDS1-F1
#
_entry.id   AF-A0A6A4KDS1-F1
#
_cell.length_a   1.000
_cell.length_b   1.000
_cell.length_c   1.000
_cell.angle_alpha   90.00
_cell.angle_beta   90.00
_cell.angle_gamma   90.00
#
_symmetry.space_group_name_H-M   'P 1'
#
loop_
_entity.id
_entity.type
_entity.pdbx_description
1 polymer ?
#
loop_
_entity_poly.entity_id
_entity_poly.type
_entity_poly.pdbx_seq_one_letter_code
_entity_poly.pdbx_strand_id
1 'polypeptide(L)'
;MTDEVASNEDSCQERKKIVETLNELKESRDKEMVVLAEMEKRWVSIQRDVIGLVKGEVASLTDQVQKLMVENIMLKAVNQKWKDQVNELLEKQDSKVDDMKRIVEENKNLTQQLALERNQHKELKSKLEAEWFQLRTERQEFLETLNSTKVEINAAKSNLANAEYLSKEATNRANVLQQDLTSKTTLLQNLKNEMDDMKRIAEENKDLTQQLALERNQLKGMKSKLEAELFQLRTERQECLETLNSTKVEINAAKSNLANAEYLSKEDANRANVLQQDLTSKTTLLENLKSEMDDMKRFAEENKDLTQQLALERNQLKDMKSKLEVELLQLRTERQECLETLNSTKVEINAAKSNLANAEYLSKEATNRANVLQQDLTSKTTLLENLKSEMDDMKRFAEENKDLTQQLALERNQLKDMKSKLEVELLQLRTERQECLETLNSTKVKLNTAKSNLANAEYLSKEATDRAKELQRELDSQTTFLQNLKNDIKNYVEPRYVLGSDKMSWTDSISYCKGKKGNLAAVRSPIDQWLIQNAYDLNSTNGPYWIGRNDQRLNGQHCEGMALGSSTYKTINLDCNFKYIPICEVD
;
A
#
# COMPACT_ATOMS: atom_id res chain seq x y z
N MET A 1 18.98 193.17 77.03
CA MET A 1 19.97 192.09 76.84
C MET A 1 19.17 190.79 76.94
N THR A 2 18.51 190.34 75.89
CA THR A 2 19.00 189.75 74.61
C THR A 2 19.30 188.25 74.75
N ASP A 3 18.36 187.47 74.24
CA ASP A 3 18.57 186.28 73.39
C ASP A 3 19.07 184.97 74.03
N GLU A 4 18.21 184.32 74.84
CA GLU A 4 18.33 182.87 75.12
C GLU A 4 16.97 182.21 75.50
N VAL A 5 15.98 182.23 74.59
CA VAL A 5 14.61 181.68 74.86
C VAL A 5 14.11 180.67 73.80
N ALA A 6 14.71 180.63 72.61
CA ALA A 6 14.17 179.92 71.44
C ALA A 6 14.36 178.37 71.42
N SER A 7 14.62 177.72 72.56
CA SER A 7 15.09 176.31 72.60
C SER A 7 14.11 175.28 73.21
N ASN A 8 12.94 175.69 73.71
CA ASN A 8 12.04 174.79 74.47
C ASN A 8 10.79 174.30 73.72
N GLU A 9 10.42 174.90 72.59
CA GLU A 9 9.20 174.52 71.84
C GLU A 9 9.36 173.17 71.10
N ASP A 10 10.50 172.97 70.40
CA ASP A 10 10.73 171.79 69.53
C ASP A 10 10.71 170.47 70.29
N SER A 11 11.33 170.40 71.48
CA SER A 11 11.39 169.16 72.28
C SER A 11 10.01 168.64 72.70
N CYS A 12 8.99 169.50 72.69
CA CYS A 12 7.62 169.13 73.01
C CYS A 12 6.87 168.55 71.79
N GLN A 13 7.07 169.11 70.60
CA GLN A 13 6.51 168.56 69.36
C GLN A 13 7.13 167.21 68.99
N GLU A 14 8.45 167.06 69.17
CA GLU A 14 9.17 165.85 68.77
C GLU A 14 8.77 164.64 69.62
N ARG A 15 8.61 164.81 70.94
CA ARG A 15 8.06 163.76 71.83
C ARG A 15 6.64 163.36 71.44
N LYS A 16 5.79 164.31 71.02
CA LYS A 16 4.41 164.01 70.61
C LYS A 16 4.38 163.12 69.37
N LYS A 17 5.18 163.46 68.34
CA LYS A 17 5.38 162.61 67.15
C LYS A 17 5.84 161.20 67.54
N ILE A 18 6.85 161.07 68.39
CA ILE A 18 7.39 159.76 68.82
C ILE A 18 6.31 158.89 69.49
N VAL A 19 5.44 159.48 70.32
CA VAL A 19 4.33 158.75 70.97
C VAL A 19 3.22 158.38 69.98
N GLU A 20 2.91 159.25 69.03
CA GLU A 20 1.94 158.97 67.96
C GLU A 20 2.43 157.83 67.06
N THR A 21 3.67 157.90 66.57
CA THR A 21 4.29 156.83 65.76
C THR A 21 4.46 155.51 66.54
N LEU A 22 4.73 155.54 67.85
CA LEU A 22 4.78 154.33 68.68
C LEU A 22 3.39 153.66 68.83
N ASN A 23 2.32 154.45 68.92
CA ASN A 23 0.96 153.89 68.92
C ASN A 23 0.59 153.33 67.54
N GLU A 24 0.92 154.02 66.45
CA GLU A 24 0.71 153.52 65.08
C GLU A 24 1.46 152.21 64.84
N LEU A 25 2.74 152.11 65.22
CA LEU A 25 3.53 150.88 65.15
C LEU A 25 2.96 149.76 66.00
N LYS A 26 2.47 150.07 67.21
CA LYS A 26 1.83 149.09 68.10
C LYS A 26 0.52 148.57 67.48
N GLU A 27 -0.31 149.45 66.94
CA GLU A 27 -1.57 149.08 66.30
C GLU A 27 -1.34 148.32 64.97
N SER A 28 -0.29 148.66 64.22
CA SER A 28 0.16 147.90 63.05
C SER A 28 0.60 146.48 63.42
N ARG A 29 1.47 146.35 64.42
CA ARG A 29 1.90 145.05 64.98
C ARG A 29 0.72 144.22 65.47
N ASP A 30 -0.23 144.84 66.17
CA ASP A 30 -1.38 144.12 66.73
C ASP A 30 -2.38 143.70 65.63
N LYS A 31 -2.46 144.45 64.51
CA LYS A 31 -3.14 144.00 63.27
C LYS A 31 -2.40 142.86 62.57
N GLU A 32 -1.07 142.94 62.43
CA GLU A 32 -0.25 141.88 61.83
C GLU A 32 -0.32 140.57 62.65
N MET A 33 -0.33 140.65 63.98
CA MET A 33 -0.58 139.52 64.88
C MET A 33 -1.93 138.83 64.63
N VAL A 34 -3.00 139.61 64.40
CA VAL A 34 -4.32 139.07 64.06
C VAL A 34 -4.30 138.41 62.68
N VAL A 35 -3.66 139.03 61.68
CA VAL A 35 -3.52 138.46 60.33
C VAL A 35 -2.70 137.16 60.36
N LEU A 36 -1.62 137.10 61.13
CA LEU A 36 -0.83 135.88 61.33
C LEU A 36 -1.66 134.77 61.98
N ALA A 37 -2.39 135.06 63.06
CA ALA A 37 -3.27 134.09 63.71
C ALA A 37 -4.39 133.58 62.77
N GLU A 38 -4.92 134.43 61.89
CA GLU A 38 -5.84 133.98 60.83
C GLU A 38 -5.15 133.12 59.76
N MET A 39 -3.92 133.46 59.35
CA MET A 39 -3.16 132.66 58.39
C MET A 39 -2.81 131.27 58.94
N GLU A 40 -2.37 131.17 60.20
CA GLU A 40 -2.14 129.89 60.87
C GLU A 40 -3.44 129.06 60.95
N LYS A 41 -4.56 129.70 61.30
CA LYS A 41 -5.86 129.03 61.39
C LYS A 41 -6.36 128.53 60.03
N ARG A 42 -6.11 129.28 58.95
CA ARG A 42 -6.35 128.85 57.56
C ARG A 42 -5.41 127.72 57.15
N TRP A 43 -4.13 127.78 57.51
CA TRP A 43 -3.14 126.74 57.23
C TRP A 43 -3.49 125.41 57.89
N VAL A 44 -3.90 125.42 59.17
CA VAL A 44 -4.35 124.21 59.89
C VAL A 44 -5.63 123.63 59.28
N SER A 45 -6.54 124.46 58.77
CA SER A 45 -7.70 123.98 57.99
C SER A 45 -7.26 123.33 56.68
N ILE A 46 -6.43 123.99 55.86
CA ILE A 46 -5.89 123.40 54.61
C ILE A 46 -5.16 122.07 54.87
N GLN A 47 -4.37 122.00 55.94
CA GLN A 47 -3.63 120.79 56.32
C GLN A 47 -4.54 119.62 56.75
N ARG A 48 -5.67 119.90 57.40
CA ARG A 48 -6.65 118.88 57.78
C ARG A 48 -7.58 118.53 56.63
N ASP A 49 -8.22 119.55 56.06
CA ASP A 49 -9.43 119.44 55.25
C ASP A 49 -9.09 119.20 53.76
N VAL A 50 -7.90 119.61 53.29
CA VAL A 50 -7.40 119.31 51.94
C VAL A 50 -6.33 118.21 51.98
N ILE A 51 -5.23 118.43 52.71
CA ILE A 51 -4.09 117.49 52.72
C ILE A 51 -4.46 116.16 53.42
N GLY A 52 -5.35 116.20 54.42
CA GLY A 52 -5.87 114.99 55.07
C GLY A 52 -6.74 114.15 54.15
N LEU A 53 -7.68 114.76 53.42
CA LEU A 53 -8.53 114.05 52.45
C LEU A 53 -7.69 113.44 51.31
N VAL A 54 -6.81 114.22 50.69
CA VAL A 54 -5.94 113.73 49.59
C VAL A 54 -5.05 112.56 50.05
N LYS A 55 -4.57 112.56 51.30
CA LYS A 55 -3.83 111.41 51.85
C LYS A 55 -4.72 110.16 52.01
N GLY A 56 -5.98 110.33 52.42
CA GLY A 56 -6.94 109.23 52.50
C GLY A 56 -7.29 108.64 51.14
N GLU A 57 -7.49 109.49 50.13
CA GLU A 57 -7.74 109.07 48.74
C GLU A 57 -6.52 108.35 48.14
N VAL A 58 -5.31 108.87 48.32
CA VAL A 58 -4.06 108.24 47.85
C VAL A 58 -3.83 106.88 48.53
N ALA A 59 -4.15 106.73 49.82
CA ALA A 59 -4.10 105.43 50.50
C ALA A 59 -5.11 104.44 49.90
N SER A 60 -6.38 104.85 49.77
CA SER A 60 -7.44 104.03 49.17
C SER A 60 -7.13 103.59 47.74
N LEU A 61 -6.56 104.47 46.91
CA LEU A 61 -6.10 104.15 45.56
C LEU A 61 -4.91 103.19 45.56
N THR A 62 -4.00 103.30 46.54
CA THR A 62 -2.86 102.38 46.69
C THR A 62 -3.33 100.96 47.02
N ASP A 63 -4.25 100.82 47.97
CA ASP A 63 -4.86 99.53 48.34
C ASP A 63 -5.60 98.90 47.15
N GLN A 64 -6.35 99.70 46.39
CA GLN A 64 -7.03 99.24 45.17
C GLN A 64 -6.04 98.77 44.08
N VAL A 65 -4.95 99.49 43.86
CA VAL A 65 -3.89 99.09 42.91
C VAL A 65 -3.22 97.78 43.36
N GLN A 66 -2.93 97.62 44.65
CA GLN A 66 -2.39 96.36 45.18
C GLN A 66 -3.37 95.18 45.03
N LYS A 67 -4.66 95.38 45.31
CA LYS A 67 -5.71 94.37 45.09
C LYS A 67 -5.79 93.95 43.62
N LEU A 68 -5.84 94.91 42.70
CA LEU A 68 -5.86 94.65 41.25
C LEU A 68 -4.58 93.95 40.77
N MET A 69 -3.42 94.25 41.37
CA MET A 69 -2.15 93.56 41.07
C MET A 69 -2.18 92.08 41.48
N VAL A 70 -2.74 91.77 42.66
CA VAL A 70 -2.94 90.38 43.12
C VAL A 70 -3.94 89.64 42.23
N GLU A 71 -5.06 90.27 41.88
CA GLU A 71 -6.05 89.70 40.94
C GLU A 71 -5.43 89.44 39.55
N ASN A 72 -4.55 90.33 39.06
CA ASN A 72 -3.83 90.13 37.80
C ASN A 72 -2.86 88.92 37.84
N ILE A 73 -2.20 88.70 38.98
CA ILE A 73 -1.33 87.53 39.21
C ILE A 73 -2.16 86.24 39.24
N MET A 74 -3.29 86.24 39.96
CA MET A 74 -4.24 85.12 39.99
C MET A 74 -4.76 84.76 38.60
N LEU A 75 -5.20 85.76 37.82
CA LEU A 75 -5.69 85.56 36.45
C LEU A 75 -4.61 85.00 35.51
N LYS A 76 -3.34 85.43 35.64
CA LYS A 76 -2.21 84.87 34.90
C LYS A 76 -1.97 83.39 35.26
N ALA A 77 -2.02 83.02 36.53
CA ALA A 77 -1.87 81.64 36.97
C ALA A 77 -3.02 80.74 36.47
N VAL A 78 -4.26 81.22 36.50
CA VAL A 78 -5.43 80.50 35.95
C VAL A 78 -5.32 80.33 34.44
N ASN A 79 -4.90 81.37 33.71
CA ASN A 79 -4.74 81.32 32.25
C ASN A 79 -3.59 80.36 31.83
N GLN A 80 -2.48 80.33 32.58
CA GLN A 80 -1.42 79.35 32.34
C GLN A 80 -1.92 77.92 32.58
N LYS A 81 -2.60 77.66 33.70
CA LYS A 81 -3.19 76.34 33.98
C LYS A 81 -4.17 75.90 32.87
N TRP A 82 -4.93 76.83 32.30
CA TRP A 82 -5.81 76.55 31.16
C TRP A 82 -5.04 76.16 29.89
N LYS A 83 -3.91 76.82 29.59
CA LYS A 83 -3.01 76.39 28.49
C LYS A 83 -2.44 75.00 28.73
N ASP A 84 -1.98 74.73 29.94
CA ASP A 84 -1.37 73.45 30.31
C ASP A 84 -2.39 72.31 30.11
N GLN A 85 -3.64 72.51 30.55
CA GLN A 85 -4.74 71.56 30.35
C GLN A 85 -5.13 71.40 28.87
N VAL A 86 -5.08 72.46 28.05
CA VAL A 86 -5.35 72.37 26.60
C VAL A 86 -4.25 71.58 25.88
N ASN A 87 -2.98 71.79 26.23
CA ASN A 87 -1.86 71.02 25.69
C ASN A 87 -1.96 69.54 26.08
N GLU A 88 -2.28 69.23 27.34
CA GLU A 88 -2.46 67.86 27.83
C GLU A 88 -3.61 67.12 27.11
N LEU A 89 -4.64 67.84 26.65
CA LEU A 89 -5.72 67.30 25.83
C LEU A 89 -5.29 67.06 24.37
N LEU A 90 -4.46 67.94 23.80
CA LEU A 90 -3.90 67.78 22.45
C LEU A 90 -2.99 66.55 22.35
N GLU A 91 -2.04 66.37 23.28
CA GLU A 91 -1.15 65.20 23.30
C GLU A 91 -1.93 63.87 23.44
N LYS A 92 -3.01 63.87 24.24
CA LYS A 92 -3.94 62.73 24.39
C LYS A 92 -4.83 62.50 23.17
N GLN A 93 -4.93 63.45 22.25
CA GLN A 93 -5.63 63.31 20.97
C GLN A 93 -4.68 62.80 19.89
N ASP A 94 -3.48 63.36 19.76
CA ASP A 94 -2.49 62.94 18.75
C ASP A 94 -2.01 61.51 18.98
N SER A 95 -1.73 61.11 20.22
CA SER A 95 -1.39 59.72 20.56
C SER A 95 -2.48 58.72 20.12
N LYS A 96 -3.76 59.05 20.30
CA LYS A 96 -4.88 58.23 19.82
C LYS A 96 -4.99 58.19 18.30
N VAL A 97 -4.59 59.26 17.60
CA VAL A 97 -4.55 59.30 16.14
C VAL A 97 -3.44 58.38 15.61
N ASP A 98 -2.28 58.32 16.28
CA ASP A 98 -1.20 57.41 15.91
C ASP A 98 -1.50 55.94 16.26
N ASP A 99 -2.18 55.67 17.38
CA ASP A 99 -2.75 54.34 17.64
C ASP A 99 -3.77 53.91 16.58
N MET A 100 -4.62 54.84 16.11
CA MET A 100 -5.56 54.57 15.02
C MET A 100 -4.82 54.22 13.72
N LYS A 101 -3.76 54.95 13.36
CA LYS A 101 -2.92 54.65 12.19
C LYS A 101 -2.25 53.27 12.32
N ARG A 102 -1.71 52.95 13.50
CA ARG A 102 -1.10 51.65 13.83
C ARG A 102 -2.09 50.50 13.56
N ILE A 103 -3.29 50.61 14.12
CA ILE A 103 -4.37 49.63 13.96
C ILE A 103 -4.84 49.51 12.49
N VAL A 104 -4.90 50.62 11.74
CA VAL A 104 -5.28 50.59 10.31
C VAL A 104 -4.24 49.85 9.46
N GLU A 105 -2.95 50.10 9.68
CA GLU A 105 -1.87 49.41 8.93
C GLU A 105 -1.75 47.94 9.34
N GLU A 106 -1.96 47.61 10.62
CA GLU A 106 -2.00 46.25 11.13
C GLU A 106 -3.18 45.44 10.54
N ASN A 107 -4.38 46.03 10.47
CA ASN A 107 -5.53 45.44 9.76
C ASN A 107 -5.28 45.25 8.26
N LYS A 108 -4.57 46.18 7.62
CA LYS A 108 -4.17 46.09 6.21
C LYS A 108 -3.19 44.93 5.97
N ASN A 109 -2.21 44.74 6.85
CA ASN A 109 -1.29 43.59 6.80
C ASN A 109 -2.02 42.26 7.04
N LEU A 110 -2.88 42.19 8.07
CA LEU A 110 -3.72 41.01 8.34
C LEU A 110 -4.64 40.66 7.15
N THR A 111 -5.19 41.68 6.46
CA THR A 111 -6.02 41.49 5.26
C THR A 111 -5.21 40.91 4.10
N GLN A 112 -3.97 41.36 3.90
CA GLN A 112 -3.06 40.82 2.88
C GLN A 112 -2.66 39.36 3.19
N GLN A 113 -2.35 39.06 4.46
CA GLN A 113 -2.05 37.69 4.90
C GLN A 113 -3.25 36.75 4.69
N LEU A 114 -4.47 37.18 5.06
CA LEU A 114 -5.70 36.43 4.81
C LEU A 114 -5.96 36.17 3.32
N ALA A 115 -5.57 37.10 2.44
CA ALA A 115 -5.66 36.90 0.99
C ALA A 115 -4.63 35.88 0.49
N LEU A 116 -3.40 35.91 1.02
CA LEU A 116 -2.34 34.96 0.69
C LEU A 116 -2.73 33.52 1.10
N GLU A 117 -3.14 33.33 2.36
CA GLU A 117 -3.54 32.01 2.88
C GLU A 117 -4.77 31.46 2.15
N ARG A 118 -5.75 32.30 1.80
CA ARG A 118 -6.90 31.89 0.96
C ARG A 118 -6.47 31.39 -0.42
N ASN A 119 -5.47 32.02 -1.05
CA ASN A 119 -4.94 31.58 -2.33
C ASN A 119 -4.17 30.26 -2.20
N GLN A 120 -3.31 30.12 -1.18
CA GLN A 120 -2.59 28.88 -0.89
C GLN A 120 -3.55 27.71 -0.60
N HIS A 121 -4.58 27.92 0.23
CA HIS A 121 -5.60 26.91 0.51
C HIS A 121 -6.42 26.56 -0.75
N LYS A 122 -6.69 27.53 -1.64
CA LYS A 122 -7.37 27.27 -2.91
C LYS A 122 -6.51 26.38 -3.82
N GLU A 123 -5.21 26.67 -3.93
CA GLU A 123 -4.28 25.86 -4.74
C GLU A 123 -4.08 24.45 -4.17
N LEU A 124 -3.87 24.33 -2.85
CA LEU A 124 -3.80 23.04 -2.16
C LEU A 124 -5.07 22.22 -2.36
N LYS A 125 -6.25 22.85 -2.26
CA LYS A 125 -7.53 22.20 -2.53
C LYS A 125 -7.58 21.66 -3.97
N SER A 126 -7.22 22.46 -4.98
CA SER A 126 -7.26 22.01 -6.38
C SER A 126 -6.25 20.91 -6.70
N LYS A 127 -5.08 20.88 -6.02
CA LYS A 127 -4.13 19.75 -6.11
C LYS A 127 -4.73 18.49 -5.50
N LEU A 128 -5.30 18.57 -4.30
CA LEU A 128 -5.94 17.43 -3.64
C LEU A 128 -7.16 16.90 -4.42
N GLU A 129 -7.95 17.78 -5.04
CA GLU A 129 -9.05 17.38 -5.92
C GLU A 129 -8.56 16.65 -7.18
N ALA A 130 -7.41 17.03 -7.75
CA ALA A 130 -6.79 16.34 -8.88
C ALA A 130 -6.19 14.98 -8.48
N GLU A 131 -5.45 14.90 -7.38
CA GLU A 131 -4.91 13.65 -6.81
C GLU A 131 -6.02 12.65 -6.50
N TRP A 132 -7.13 13.11 -5.91
CA TRP A 132 -8.28 12.24 -5.60
C TRP A 132 -9.00 11.75 -6.86
N PHE A 133 -9.02 12.55 -7.93
CA PHE A 133 -9.55 12.12 -9.23
C PHE A 133 -8.64 11.08 -9.89
N GLN A 134 -7.32 11.27 -9.84
CA GLN A 134 -6.32 10.34 -10.36
C GLN A 134 -6.40 8.97 -9.66
N LEU A 135 -6.37 8.95 -8.32
CA LEU A 135 -6.53 7.73 -7.51
C LEU A 135 -7.86 7.00 -7.77
N ARG A 136 -8.91 7.73 -8.17
CA ARG A 136 -10.20 7.15 -8.54
C ARG A 136 -10.16 6.46 -9.91
N THR A 137 -9.43 7.02 -10.88
CA THR A 137 -9.20 6.41 -12.19
C THR A 137 -8.35 5.14 -12.06
N GLU A 138 -7.21 5.23 -11.37
CA GLU A 138 -6.31 4.08 -11.13
C GLU A 138 -7.04 2.93 -10.44
N ARG A 139 -7.86 3.23 -9.41
CA ARG A 139 -8.71 2.24 -8.75
C ARG A 139 -9.71 1.56 -9.70
N GLN A 140 -10.24 2.28 -10.69
CA GLN A 140 -11.18 1.73 -11.67
C GLN A 140 -10.46 0.77 -12.63
N GLU A 141 -9.29 1.17 -13.14
CA GLU A 141 -8.43 0.34 -14.00
C GLU A 141 -7.98 -0.94 -13.28
N PHE A 142 -7.59 -0.85 -12.00
CA PHE A 142 -7.29 -2.01 -11.17
C PHE A 142 -8.50 -2.94 -10.98
N LEU A 143 -9.72 -2.41 -10.85
CA LEU A 143 -10.94 -3.21 -10.73
C LEU A 143 -11.30 -3.92 -12.06
N GLU A 144 -11.07 -3.27 -13.19
CA GLU A 144 -11.29 -3.88 -14.52
C GLU A 144 -10.24 -4.98 -14.79
N THR A 145 -8.97 -4.73 -14.48
CA THR A 145 -7.88 -5.73 -14.54
C THR A 145 -8.16 -6.94 -13.63
N LEU A 146 -8.64 -6.69 -12.40
CA LEU A 146 -9.01 -7.75 -11.45
C LEU A 146 -10.19 -8.60 -11.96
N ASN A 147 -11.14 -7.99 -12.69
CA ASN A 147 -12.25 -8.74 -13.28
C ASN A 147 -11.81 -9.54 -14.51
N SER A 148 -10.94 -9.01 -15.38
CA SER A 148 -10.37 -9.76 -16.53
C SER A 148 -9.59 -10.99 -16.07
N THR A 149 -8.60 -10.79 -15.19
CA THR A 149 -7.76 -11.87 -14.65
C THR A 149 -8.59 -12.93 -13.90
N LYS A 150 -9.68 -12.54 -13.24
CA LYS A 150 -10.64 -13.49 -12.63
C LYS A 150 -11.39 -14.34 -13.65
N VAL A 151 -11.73 -13.80 -14.83
CA VAL A 151 -12.31 -14.58 -15.94
C VAL A 151 -11.27 -15.54 -16.52
N GLU A 152 -10.05 -15.06 -16.78
CA GLU A 152 -8.93 -15.86 -17.27
C GLU A 152 -8.58 -17.04 -16.34
N ILE A 153 -8.50 -16.80 -15.03
CA ILE A 153 -8.27 -17.85 -14.01
C ILE A 153 -9.39 -18.91 -14.03
N ASN A 154 -10.64 -18.52 -14.29
CA ASN A 154 -11.75 -19.48 -14.38
C ASN A 154 -11.70 -20.29 -15.69
N ALA A 155 -11.30 -19.67 -16.81
CA ALA A 155 -11.05 -20.38 -18.07
C ALA A 155 -9.88 -21.38 -17.93
N ALA A 156 -8.77 -20.95 -17.31
CA ALA A 156 -7.62 -21.80 -17.04
C ALA A 156 -7.97 -23.02 -16.15
N LYS A 157 -8.80 -22.83 -15.12
CA LYS A 157 -9.32 -23.94 -14.30
C LYS A 157 -10.19 -24.93 -15.10
N SER A 158 -11.04 -24.43 -15.99
CA SER A 158 -11.85 -25.27 -16.88
C SER A 158 -10.97 -26.10 -17.83
N ASN A 159 -9.96 -25.46 -18.43
CA ASN A 159 -8.99 -26.11 -19.31
C ASN A 159 -8.15 -27.16 -18.57
N LEU A 160 -7.73 -26.88 -17.33
CA LEU A 160 -7.01 -27.84 -16.48
C LEU A 160 -7.87 -29.06 -16.14
N ALA A 161 -9.14 -28.87 -15.76
CA ALA A 161 -10.05 -29.97 -15.48
C ALA A 161 -10.29 -30.87 -16.72
N ASN A 162 -10.37 -30.28 -17.91
CA ASN A 162 -10.46 -31.01 -19.17
C ASN A 162 -9.15 -31.76 -19.50
N ALA A 163 -7.98 -31.15 -19.27
CA ALA A 163 -6.68 -31.79 -19.45
C ALA A 163 -6.48 -32.98 -18.47
N GLU A 164 -6.93 -32.84 -17.22
CA GLU A 164 -6.95 -33.95 -16.25
C GLU A 164 -7.84 -35.11 -16.70
N TYR A 165 -9.02 -34.81 -17.26
CA TYR A 165 -9.91 -35.84 -17.80
C TYR A 165 -9.26 -36.60 -18.97
N LEU A 166 -8.72 -35.88 -19.94
CA LEU A 166 -8.03 -36.46 -21.11
C LEU A 166 -6.79 -37.26 -20.69
N SER A 167 -6.04 -36.80 -19.69
CA SER A 167 -4.89 -37.53 -19.12
C SER A 167 -5.30 -38.86 -18.45
N LYS A 168 -6.40 -38.85 -17.68
CA LYS A 168 -6.98 -40.07 -17.08
C LYS A 168 -7.47 -41.03 -18.16
N GLU A 169 -8.11 -40.55 -19.22
CA GLU A 169 -8.53 -41.42 -20.33
C GLU A 169 -7.33 -41.99 -21.11
N ALA A 170 -6.31 -41.18 -21.40
CA ALA A 170 -5.08 -41.63 -22.05
C ALA A 170 -4.35 -42.71 -21.21
N THR A 171 -4.29 -42.54 -19.89
CA THR A 171 -3.73 -43.52 -18.95
C THR A 171 -4.52 -44.83 -18.97
N ASN A 172 -5.86 -44.75 -18.96
CA ASN A 172 -6.72 -45.93 -19.07
C ASN A 172 -6.53 -46.67 -20.41
N ARG A 173 -6.44 -45.95 -21.53
CA ARG A 173 -6.14 -46.52 -22.86
C ARG A 173 -4.76 -47.17 -22.90
N ALA A 174 -3.74 -46.54 -22.31
CA ALA A 174 -2.39 -47.11 -22.21
C ALA A 174 -2.36 -48.41 -21.39
N ASN A 175 -3.07 -48.47 -20.26
CA ASN A 175 -3.20 -49.68 -19.44
C ASN A 175 -3.86 -50.84 -20.22
N VAL A 176 -4.92 -50.56 -20.98
CA VAL A 176 -5.58 -51.57 -21.84
C VAL A 176 -4.65 -52.07 -22.94
N LEU A 177 -3.91 -51.17 -23.61
CA LEU A 177 -2.93 -51.55 -24.63
C LEU A 177 -1.77 -52.37 -24.04
N GLN A 178 -1.31 -52.05 -22.83
CA GLN A 178 -0.29 -52.82 -22.13
C GLN A 178 -0.79 -54.24 -21.77
N GLN A 179 -2.06 -54.38 -21.41
CA GLN A 179 -2.69 -55.69 -21.14
C GLN A 179 -2.84 -56.53 -22.41
N ASP A 180 -3.26 -55.92 -23.53
CA ASP A 180 -3.34 -56.57 -24.85
C ASP A 180 -1.94 -57.00 -25.35
N LEU A 181 -0.93 -56.13 -25.25
CA LEU A 181 0.46 -56.47 -25.56
C LEU A 181 0.97 -57.64 -24.71
N THR A 182 0.74 -57.62 -23.40
CA THR A 182 1.13 -58.73 -22.50
C THR A 182 0.45 -60.05 -22.89
N SER A 183 -0.83 -59.99 -23.26
CA SER A 183 -1.61 -61.15 -23.71
C SER A 183 -1.07 -61.70 -25.04
N LYS A 184 -0.75 -60.83 -26.00
CA LYS A 184 -0.16 -61.19 -27.30
C LYS A 184 1.26 -61.71 -27.18
N THR A 185 2.09 -61.16 -26.29
CA THR A 185 3.42 -61.69 -25.99
C THR A 185 3.34 -63.10 -25.42
N THR A 186 2.39 -63.37 -24.53
CA THR A 186 2.14 -64.72 -23.99
C THR A 186 1.70 -65.68 -25.09
N LEU A 187 0.78 -65.27 -25.97
CA LEU A 187 0.33 -66.08 -27.11
C LEU A 187 1.48 -66.40 -28.08
N LEU A 188 2.34 -65.42 -28.40
CA LEU A 188 3.51 -65.64 -29.25
C LEU A 188 4.53 -66.59 -28.63
N GLN A 189 4.71 -66.57 -27.31
CA GLN A 189 5.58 -67.53 -26.62
C GLN A 189 4.99 -68.95 -26.64
N ASN A 190 3.67 -69.10 -26.50
CA ASN A 190 3.00 -70.40 -26.63
C ASN A 190 3.14 -70.96 -28.06
N LEU A 191 2.82 -70.16 -29.08
CA LEU A 191 3.00 -70.54 -30.49
C LEU A 191 4.45 -70.87 -30.84
N LYS A 192 5.43 -70.23 -30.19
CA LYS A 192 6.84 -70.58 -30.34
C LYS A 192 7.15 -71.96 -29.74
N ASN A 193 6.65 -72.25 -28.54
CA ASN A 193 6.82 -73.57 -27.91
C ASN A 193 6.20 -74.67 -28.80
N GLU A 194 4.97 -74.46 -29.29
CA GLU A 194 4.31 -75.38 -30.24
C GLU A 194 5.10 -75.58 -31.53
N MET A 195 5.74 -74.52 -32.05
CA MET A 195 6.60 -74.61 -33.23
C MET A 195 7.87 -75.41 -32.98
N ASP A 196 8.48 -75.28 -31.80
CA ASP A 196 9.68 -76.03 -31.42
C ASP A 196 9.35 -77.51 -31.10
N ASP A 197 8.14 -77.79 -30.58
CA ASP A 197 7.58 -79.14 -30.48
C ASP A 197 7.33 -79.77 -31.85
N MET A 198 6.72 -79.02 -32.80
CA MET A 198 6.51 -79.49 -34.17
C MET A 198 7.84 -79.79 -34.90
N LYS A 199 8.90 -79.03 -34.66
CA LYS A 199 10.26 -79.34 -35.20
C LYS A 199 10.79 -80.66 -34.65
N ARG A 200 10.63 -80.90 -33.35
CA ARG A 200 11.06 -82.17 -32.71
C ARG A 200 10.31 -83.36 -33.33
N ILE A 201 8.99 -83.26 -33.45
CA ILE A 201 8.15 -84.28 -34.09
C ILE A 201 8.55 -84.49 -35.56
N ALA A 202 8.93 -83.45 -36.30
CA ALA A 202 9.39 -83.58 -37.69
C ALA A 202 10.72 -84.35 -37.80
N GLU A 203 11.66 -84.12 -36.88
CA GLU A 203 12.95 -84.84 -36.84
C GLU A 203 12.74 -86.30 -36.37
N GLU A 204 11.89 -86.55 -35.37
CA GLU A 204 11.48 -87.91 -34.94
C GLU A 204 10.86 -88.71 -36.11
N ASN A 205 9.98 -88.10 -36.90
CA ASN A 205 9.39 -88.73 -38.09
C ASN A 205 10.41 -89.02 -39.21
N LYS A 206 11.42 -88.16 -39.35
CA LYS A 206 12.53 -88.35 -40.30
C LYS A 206 13.44 -89.50 -39.87
N ASP A 207 13.70 -89.68 -38.58
CA ASP A 207 14.45 -90.82 -38.05
C ASP A 207 13.65 -92.13 -38.15
N LEU A 208 12.35 -92.12 -37.84
CA LEU A 208 11.45 -93.25 -38.10
C LEU A 208 11.41 -93.62 -39.60
N THR A 209 11.43 -92.64 -40.49
CA THR A 209 11.49 -92.87 -41.95
C THR A 209 12.81 -93.54 -42.37
N GLN A 210 13.93 -93.17 -41.75
CA GLN A 210 15.23 -93.83 -41.97
C GLN A 210 15.25 -95.26 -41.42
N GLN A 211 14.67 -95.50 -40.24
CA GLN A 211 14.54 -96.85 -39.66
C GLN A 211 13.69 -97.76 -40.56
N LEU A 212 12.51 -97.30 -40.99
CA LEU A 212 11.64 -98.04 -41.92
C LEU A 212 12.33 -98.32 -43.28
N ALA A 213 13.19 -97.41 -43.76
CA ALA A 213 13.99 -97.65 -44.95
C ALA A 213 15.07 -98.74 -44.74
N LEU A 214 15.70 -98.78 -43.57
CA LEU A 214 16.65 -99.83 -43.18
C LEU A 214 15.95 -101.20 -43.05
N GLU A 215 14.84 -101.29 -42.33
CA GLU A 215 14.04 -102.51 -42.21
C GLU A 215 13.56 -103.02 -43.58
N ARG A 216 13.06 -102.12 -44.43
CA ARG A 216 12.62 -102.48 -45.80
C ARG A 216 13.77 -103.03 -46.66
N ASN A 217 14.99 -102.54 -46.46
CA ASN A 217 16.19 -103.08 -47.13
C ASN A 217 16.60 -104.44 -46.56
N GLN A 218 16.50 -104.65 -45.24
CA GLN A 218 16.72 -105.96 -44.60
C GLN A 218 15.71 -107.00 -45.10
N LEU A 219 14.41 -106.66 -45.11
CA LEU A 219 13.34 -107.51 -45.63
C LEU A 219 13.52 -107.82 -47.13
N LYS A 220 14.00 -106.87 -47.93
CA LYS A 220 14.37 -107.11 -49.34
C LYS A 220 15.50 -108.14 -49.45
N GLY A 221 16.53 -108.04 -48.60
CA GLY A 221 17.62 -109.02 -48.53
C GLY A 221 17.16 -110.42 -48.09
N MET A 222 16.30 -110.50 -47.07
CA MET A 222 15.69 -111.77 -46.63
C MET A 222 14.82 -112.39 -47.73
N LYS A 223 14.01 -111.57 -48.42
CA LYS A 223 13.21 -112.03 -49.55
C LYS A 223 14.08 -112.63 -50.66
N SER A 224 15.16 -111.96 -51.07
CA SER A 224 16.04 -112.49 -52.12
C SER A 224 16.79 -113.78 -51.72
N LYS A 225 17.07 -114.00 -50.42
CA LYS A 225 17.52 -115.32 -49.93
C LYS A 225 16.44 -116.38 -50.09
N LEU A 226 15.21 -116.08 -49.65
CA LEU A 226 14.09 -117.02 -49.75
C LEU A 226 13.72 -117.36 -51.20
N GLU A 227 13.85 -116.40 -52.12
CA GLU A 227 13.67 -116.62 -53.57
C GLU A 227 14.79 -117.51 -54.15
N ALA A 228 16.02 -117.43 -53.64
CA ALA A 228 17.11 -118.33 -54.02
C ALA A 228 16.92 -119.75 -53.44
N GLU A 229 16.50 -119.89 -52.19
CA GLU A 229 16.14 -121.18 -51.57
C GLU A 229 14.96 -121.85 -52.31
N LEU A 230 13.93 -121.08 -52.69
CA LEU A 230 12.82 -121.57 -53.51
C LEU A 230 13.24 -121.95 -54.94
N PHE A 231 14.29 -121.32 -55.49
CA PHE A 231 14.86 -121.73 -56.77
C PHE A 231 15.65 -123.04 -56.63
N GLN A 232 16.48 -123.17 -55.59
CA GLN A 232 17.24 -124.37 -55.27
C GLN A 232 16.32 -125.59 -55.06
N LEU A 233 15.28 -125.45 -54.22
CA LEU A 233 14.26 -126.49 -53.99
C LEU A 233 13.48 -126.86 -55.26
N ARG A 234 13.34 -125.95 -56.24
CA ARG A 234 12.74 -126.29 -57.55
C ARG A 234 13.67 -127.13 -58.41
N THR A 235 14.97 -126.86 -58.38
CA THR A 235 16.00 -127.65 -59.06
C THR A 235 16.08 -129.06 -58.48
N GLU A 236 16.17 -129.19 -57.16
CA GLU A 236 16.19 -130.49 -56.46
C GLU A 236 14.90 -131.31 -56.71
N ARG A 237 13.75 -130.63 -56.76
CA ARG A 237 12.48 -131.27 -57.14
C ARG A 237 12.49 -131.72 -58.60
N GLN A 238 13.15 -131.00 -59.50
CA GLN A 238 13.27 -131.37 -60.91
C GLN A 238 14.16 -132.61 -61.09
N GLU A 239 15.32 -132.68 -60.42
CA GLU A 239 16.16 -133.89 -60.39
C GLU A 239 15.40 -135.12 -59.84
N CYS A 240 14.64 -134.95 -58.75
CA CYS A 240 13.78 -136.01 -58.22
C CYS A 240 12.73 -136.47 -59.24
N LEU A 241 12.17 -135.56 -60.05
CA LEU A 241 11.15 -135.86 -61.05
C LEU A 241 11.75 -136.58 -62.28
N GLU A 242 12.98 -136.24 -62.66
CA GLU A 242 13.74 -136.93 -63.71
C GLU A 242 14.16 -138.33 -63.25
N THR A 243 14.57 -138.49 -61.98
CA THR A 243 14.85 -139.79 -61.35
C THR A 243 13.58 -140.67 -61.27
N LEU A 244 12.43 -140.08 -60.96
CA LEU A 244 11.13 -140.75 -60.97
C LEU A 244 10.70 -141.16 -62.40
N ASN A 245 11.01 -140.36 -63.41
CA ASN A 245 10.75 -140.73 -64.81
C ASN A 245 11.70 -141.84 -65.29
N SER A 246 12.96 -141.83 -64.88
CA SER A 246 13.93 -142.92 -65.15
C SER A 246 13.45 -144.26 -64.58
N THR A 247 13.18 -144.30 -63.27
CA THR A 247 12.66 -145.51 -62.60
C THR A 247 11.30 -145.96 -63.14
N LYS A 248 10.46 -145.05 -63.64
CA LYS A 248 9.22 -145.38 -64.35
C LYS A 248 9.46 -146.04 -65.72
N VAL A 249 10.54 -145.69 -66.43
CA VAL A 249 10.98 -146.40 -67.65
C VAL A 249 11.48 -147.81 -67.30
N GLU A 250 12.25 -147.97 -66.23
CA GLU A 250 12.70 -149.27 -65.73
C GLU A 250 11.52 -150.18 -65.31
N ILE A 251 10.52 -149.64 -64.62
CA ILE A 251 9.27 -150.36 -64.28
C ILE A 251 8.48 -150.76 -65.53
N ASN A 252 8.49 -149.96 -66.59
CA ASN A 252 7.85 -150.32 -67.85
C ASN A 252 8.64 -151.42 -68.60
N ALA A 253 9.97 -151.41 -68.55
CA ALA A 253 10.81 -152.50 -69.06
C ALA A 253 10.54 -153.80 -68.26
N ALA A 254 10.46 -153.72 -66.94
CA ALA A 254 10.09 -154.86 -66.09
C ALA A 254 8.69 -155.41 -66.42
N LYS A 255 7.70 -154.55 -66.70
CA LYS A 255 6.38 -154.98 -67.20
C LYS A 255 6.44 -155.70 -68.55
N SER A 256 7.26 -155.22 -69.48
CA SER A 256 7.43 -155.88 -70.78
C SER A 256 8.09 -157.26 -70.64
N ASN A 257 8.98 -157.43 -69.66
CA ASN A 257 9.62 -158.72 -69.37
C ASN A 257 8.67 -159.68 -68.62
N LEU A 258 7.77 -159.16 -67.78
CA LEU A 258 6.75 -159.96 -67.09
C LEU A 258 5.71 -160.54 -68.07
N ALA A 259 5.33 -159.77 -69.10
CA ALA A 259 4.36 -160.20 -70.11
C ALA A 259 4.85 -161.34 -71.03
N ASN A 260 6.16 -161.65 -71.01
CA ASN A 260 6.78 -162.64 -71.89
C ASN A 260 7.18 -163.95 -71.14
N ALA A 261 6.66 -164.15 -69.92
CA ALA A 261 7.03 -165.25 -69.02
C ALA A 261 5.90 -166.26 -68.70
N GLU A 262 4.65 -165.98 -69.09
CA GLU A 262 3.48 -166.83 -68.79
C GLU A 262 2.84 -167.46 -70.04
N TYR A 263 3.63 -167.78 -71.07
CA TYR A 263 3.18 -168.61 -72.20
C TYR A 263 4.05 -169.86 -72.41
N LEU A 264 3.61 -170.95 -71.77
CA LEU A 264 4.00 -172.36 -71.99
C LEU A 264 5.40 -172.82 -71.52
N SER A 265 5.43 -173.49 -70.35
CA SER A 265 6.47 -174.49 -70.02
C SER A 265 5.95 -175.62 -69.10
N LYS A 266 4.85 -176.25 -69.52
CA LYS A 266 4.41 -177.64 -69.25
C LYS A 266 3.47 -178.03 -70.38
N GLU A 267 3.47 -179.23 -70.94
CA GLU A 267 4.32 -180.42 -70.77
C GLU A 267 5.13 -180.65 -72.08
N ASP A 268 6.15 -181.52 -72.19
CA ASP A 268 6.12 -182.95 -71.92
C ASP A 268 7.48 -183.54 -71.55
N ALA A 269 7.45 -184.67 -70.82
CA ALA A 269 8.64 -185.42 -70.40
C ALA A 269 8.62 -186.88 -70.88
N ASN A 270 8.46 -187.10 -72.19
CA ASN A 270 8.81 -188.36 -72.86
C ASN A 270 9.56 -188.03 -74.18
N ARG A 271 10.80 -188.46 -74.45
CA ARG A 271 11.53 -189.72 -74.17
C ARG A 271 10.88 -190.92 -74.87
N ALA A 272 11.53 -191.62 -75.82
CA ALA A 272 12.77 -191.39 -76.57
C ALA A 272 12.84 -192.39 -77.76
N ASN A 273 13.97 -192.41 -78.49
CA ASN A 273 14.57 -193.58 -79.18
C ASN A 273 13.92 -194.09 -80.51
N VAL A 274 14.62 -194.73 -81.48
CA VAL A 274 16.06 -194.95 -81.89
C VAL A 274 16.02 -195.82 -83.20
N LEU A 275 16.89 -195.76 -84.22
CA LEU A 275 17.92 -194.79 -84.68
C LEU A 275 17.57 -194.32 -86.13
N GLN A 276 18.07 -194.77 -87.30
CA GLN A 276 19.30 -195.49 -87.75
C GLN A 276 19.34 -195.45 -89.31
N GLN A 277 20.42 -195.22 -90.07
CA GLN A 277 21.77 -194.61 -89.92
C GLN A 277 22.14 -194.05 -91.35
N ASP A 278 23.32 -193.56 -91.77
CA ASP A 278 24.70 -193.63 -91.25
C ASP A 278 25.58 -192.43 -91.71
N LEU A 279 26.90 -192.52 -91.48
CA LEU A 279 27.96 -191.52 -91.65
C LEU A 279 28.71 -191.51 -93.02
N THR A 280 29.18 -190.32 -93.43
CA THR A 280 30.45 -190.03 -94.16
C THR A 280 30.67 -190.55 -95.61
N SER A 281 31.40 -189.88 -96.51
CA SER A 281 32.15 -188.60 -96.46
C SER A 281 32.53 -188.06 -97.86
N LYS A 282 32.99 -186.79 -97.90
CA LYS A 282 33.75 -186.10 -98.99
C LYS A 282 33.04 -185.66 -100.28
N THR A 283 33.66 -184.65 -100.92
CA THR A 283 33.42 -184.07 -102.26
C THR A 283 32.36 -182.95 -102.27
N THR A 284 32.66 -181.63 -102.21
CA THR A 284 33.54 -180.71 -102.98
C THR A 284 32.81 -180.04 -104.16
N LEU A 285 33.12 -178.74 -104.37
CA LEU A 285 33.05 -177.95 -105.63
C LEU A 285 31.73 -177.24 -106.03
N LEU A 286 31.91 -175.93 -106.33
CA LEU A 286 31.31 -175.16 -107.45
C LEU A 286 29.78 -174.97 -107.58
N GLU A 287 29.39 -174.27 -108.66
CA GLU A 287 28.04 -174.03 -109.21
C GLU A 287 26.99 -173.34 -108.29
N ASN A 288 26.34 -172.22 -108.61
CA ASN A 288 26.52 -171.12 -109.59
C ASN A 288 25.66 -169.93 -109.06
N LEU A 289 25.99 -168.63 -109.13
CA LEU A 289 26.42 -167.77 -110.24
C LEU A 289 25.49 -167.73 -111.47
N LYS A 290 24.56 -166.76 -111.48
CA LYS A 290 24.14 -166.01 -112.70
C LYS A 290 23.46 -164.70 -112.28
N SER A 291 24.16 -163.57 -112.32
CA SER A 291 24.28 -162.60 -113.44
C SER A 291 23.01 -161.73 -113.59
N GLU A 292 23.07 -160.45 -113.94
CA GLU A 292 24.07 -159.63 -114.65
C GLU A 292 24.05 -158.18 -114.10
N MET A 293 25.02 -157.27 -114.31
CA MET A 293 26.24 -157.30 -115.15
C MET A 293 27.27 -156.28 -114.61
N ASP A 294 28.54 -156.67 -114.46
CA ASP A 294 29.67 -155.74 -114.55
C ASP A 294 30.14 -155.71 -116.01
N ASP A 295 29.86 -154.63 -116.77
CA ASP A 295 30.88 -153.99 -117.62
C ASP A 295 30.37 -152.69 -118.28
N MET A 296 30.91 -151.55 -117.85
CA MET A 296 31.77 -150.76 -118.74
C MET A 296 32.63 -149.74 -117.99
N LYS A 297 33.86 -150.16 -117.73
CA LYS A 297 35.11 -149.44 -118.01
C LYS A 297 34.97 -147.97 -118.50
N ARG A 298 35.40 -147.03 -117.63
CA ARG A 298 36.52 -146.08 -117.87
C ARG A 298 36.37 -145.02 -118.98
N PHE A 299 36.29 -143.74 -118.60
CA PHE A 299 36.87 -142.50 -119.20
C PHE A 299 36.17 -141.30 -118.52
N ALA A 300 36.79 -140.22 -118.04
CA ALA A 300 38.17 -139.93 -117.63
C ALA A 300 38.20 -138.70 -116.67
N GLU A 301 39.40 -138.18 -116.39
CA GLU A 301 39.75 -137.12 -115.43
C GLU A 301 39.17 -135.70 -115.72
N GLU A 302 39.45 -134.76 -114.82
CA GLU A 302 39.41 -133.28 -114.97
C GLU A 302 38.04 -132.53 -114.97
N ASN A 303 37.58 -132.10 -113.78
CA ASN A 303 37.59 -130.68 -113.31
C ASN A 303 36.57 -130.41 -112.16
N LYS A 304 36.61 -129.32 -111.36
CA LYS A 304 37.69 -128.60 -110.63
C LYS A 304 37.07 -127.37 -109.90
N ASP A 305 37.52 -127.09 -108.68
CA ASP A 305 37.52 -125.82 -107.92
C ASP A 305 36.56 -124.67 -108.33
N LEU A 306 35.26 -124.75 -107.98
CA LEU A 306 34.37 -123.56 -107.93
C LEU A 306 33.46 -123.46 -106.69
N THR A 307 33.12 -124.58 -106.05
CA THR A 307 32.06 -124.60 -105.01
C THR A 307 32.46 -124.00 -103.66
N GLN A 308 33.77 -123.84 -103.37
CA GLN A 308 34.23 -123.47 -102.01
C GLN A 308 34.39 -121.96 -101.74
N GLN A 309 34.51 -121.09 -102.75
CA GLN A 309 34.70 -119.64 -102.51
C GLN A 309 33.41 -118.90 -102.10
N LEU A 310 32.25 -119.26 -102.67
CA LEU A 310 30.97 -118.57 -102.43
C LEU A 310 30.40 -118.74 -101.00
N ALA A 311 30.96 -119.62 -100.18
CA ALA A 311 30.53 -119.83 -98.80
C ALA A 311 31.13 -118.81 -97.81
N LEU A 312 32.24 -118.14 -98.15
CA LEU A 312 32.98 -117.29 -97.22
C LEU A 312 32.39 -115.88 -97.11
N GLU A 313 32.24 -115.17 -98.23
CA GLU A 313 31.71 -113.80 -98.27
C GLU A 313 30.28 -113.70 -97.72
N ARG A 314 29.47 -114.73 -97.96
CA ARG A 314 28.06 -114.78 -97.53
C ARG A 314 27.89 -114.78 -96.01
N ASN A 315 28.93 -115.17 -95.26
CA ASN A 315 28.98 -115.07 -93.80
C ASN A 315 29.54 -113.72 -93.33
N GLN A 316 30.52 -113.14 -94.04
CA GLN A 316 31.09 -111.83 -93.70
C GLN A 316 30.06 -110.69 -93.85
N LEU A 317 29.25 -110.71 -94.93
CA LEU A 317 28.14 -109.76 -95.12
C LEU A 317 27.05 -109.89 -94.04
N LYS A 318 26.85 -111.09 -93.48
CA LYS A 318 25.88 -111.34 -92.40
C LYS A 318 26.34 -110.69 -91.09
N ASP A 319 27.63 -110.85 -90.74
CA ASP A 319 28.20 -110.31 -89.51
C ASP A 319 28.25 -108.77 -89.49
N MET A 320 28.61 -108.14 -90.62
CA MET A 320 28.57 -106.69 -90.77
C MET A 320 27.15 -106.12 -90.61
N LYS A 321 26.12 -106.79 -91.14
CA LYS A 321 24.73 -106.37 -90.97
C LYS A 321 24.32 -106.33 -89.50
N SER A 322 24.63 -107.38 -88.73
CA SER A 322 24.32 -107.42 -87.29
C SER A 322 25.03 -106.32 -86.48
N LYS A 323 26.23 -105.91 -86.85
CA LYS A 323 26.95 -104.80 -86.19
C LYS A 323 26.27 -103.45 -86.46
N LEU A 324 25.93 -103.17 -87.72
CA LEU A 324 25.20 -101.96 -88.11
C LEU A 324 23.80 -101.85 -87.49
N GLU A 325 23.09 -102.97 -87.32
CA GLU A 325 21.78 -102.98 -86.64
C GLU A 325 21.89 -102.69 -85.13
N VAL A 326 23.02 -103.04 -84.48
CA VAL A 326 23.30 -102.66 -83.09
C VAL A 326 23.69 -101.18 -82.96
N GLU A 327 24.55 -100.65 -83.84
CA GLU A 327 24.88 -99.21 -83.87
C GLU A 327 23.63 -98.33 -84.09
N LEU A 328 22.72 -98.74 -84.99
CA LEU A 328 21.45 -98.04 -85.21
C LEU A 328 20.49 -98.08 -84.02
N LEU A 329 20.60 -99.09 -83.14
CA LEU A 329 19.85 -99.13 -81.88
C LEU A 329 20.51 -98.24 -80.82
N GLN A 330 21.83 -98.29 -80.69
CA GLN A 330 22.60 -97.43 -79.77
C GLN A 330 22.35 -95.94 -80.03
N LEU A 331 22.51 -95.50 -81.29
CA LEU A 331 22.27 -94.12 -81.72
C LEU A 331 20.80 -93.68 -81.54
N ARG A 332 19.83 -94.61 -81.52
CA ARG A 332 18.43 -94.29 -81.21
C ARG A 332 18.22 -94.06 -79.71
N THR A 333 18.85 -94.85 -78.86
CA THR A 333 18.83 -94.68 -77.40
C THR A 333 19.47 -93.34 -77.00
N GLU A 334 20.68 -93.06 -77.50
CA GLU A 334 21.39 -91.79 -77.25
C GLU A 334 20.59 -90.57 -77.73
N ARG A 335 19.95 -90.67 -78.91
CA ARG A 335 19.06 -89.61 -79.41
C ARG A 335 17.85 -89.40 -78.51
N GLN A 336 17.28 -90.46 -77.93
CA GLN A 336 16.12 -90.37 -77.04
C GLN A 336 16.50 -89.73 -75.70
N GLU A 337 17.59 -90.18 -75.08
CA GLU A 337 18.15 -89.67 -73.83
C GLU A 337 18.52 -88.18 -73.94
N CYS A 338 19.13 -87.78 -75.06
CA CYS A 338 19.40 -86.37 -75.36
C CYS A 338 18.12 -85.52 -75.53
N LEU A 339 17.03 -86.10 -76.05
CA LEU A 339 15.74 -85.43 -76.25
C LEU A 339 14.96 -85.28 -74.93
N GLU A 340 15.07 -86.27 -74.04
CA GLU A 340 14.54 -86.19 -72.67
C GLU A 340 15.32 -85.16 -71.83
N THR A 341 16.65 -85.11 -71.95
CA THR A 341 17.50 -84.07 -71.34
C THR A 341 17.14 -82.66 -71.84
N LEU A 342 16.86 -82.51 -73.15
CA LEU A 342 16.39 -81.25 -73.74
C LEU A 342 15.01 -80.83 -73.22
N ASN A 343 14.13 -81.77 -72.90
CA ASN A 343 12.83 -81.47 -72.30
C ASN A 343 12.95 -81.10 -70.81
N SER A 344 13.82 -81.76 -70.03
CA SER A 344 14.08 -81.39 -68.62
C SER A 344 14.60 -79.97 -68.50
N THR A 345 15.69 -79.67 -69.23
CA THR A 345 16.30 -78.34 -69.25
C THR A 345 15.33 -77.25 -69.73
N LYS A 346 14.43 -77.56 -70.66
CA LYS A 346 13.35 -76.63 -71.07
C LYS A 346 12.32 -76.35 -69.97
N VAL A 347 12.00 -77.33 -69.11
CA VAL A 347 11.14 -77.12 -67.93
C VAL A 347 11.88 -76.28 -66.88
N GLU A 348 13.15 -76.57 -66.62
CA GLU A 348 14.00 -75.81 -65.69
C GLU A 348 14.15 -74.34 -66.11
N ILE A 349 14.38 -74.06 -67.40
CA ILE A 349 14.45 -72.69 -67.95
C ILE A 349 13.13 -71.94 -67.75
N ASN A 350 11.98 -72.61 -67.92
CA ASN A 350 10.67 -71.99 -67.67
C ASN A 350 10.44 -71.69 -66.18
N ALA A 351 10.86 -72.60 -65.29
CA ALA A 351 10.80 -72.38 -63.84
C ALA A 351 11.71 -71.22 -63.41
N ALA A 352 12.95 -71.18 -63.91
CA ALA A 352 13.89 -70.08 -63.66
C ALA A 352 13.35 -68.73 -64.15
N LYS A 353 12.69 -68.69 -65.32
CA LYS A 353 12.07 -67.48 -65.87
C LYS A 353 10.88 -66.99 -65.03
N SER A 354 10.09 -67.89 -64.46
CA SER A 354 9.03 -67.56 -63.50
C SER A 354 9.60 -66.99 -62.19
N ASN A 355 10.63 -67.64 -61.66
CA ASN A 355 11.31 -67.21 -60.44
C ASN A 355 11.97 -65.83 -60.59
N LEU A 356 12.55 -65.54 -61.76
CA LEU A 356 13.12 -64.22 -62.07
C LEU A 356 12.04 -63.11 -62.06
N ALA A 357 10.88 -63.35 -62.67
CA ALA A 357 9.78 -62.39 -62.67
C ALA A 357 9.25 -62.11 -61.24
N ASN A 358 9.20 -63.14 -60.39
CA ASN A 358 8.85 -62.99 -58.97
C ASN A 358 9.92 -62.20 -58.19
N ALA A 359 11.21 -62.43 -58.47
CA ALA A 359 12.31 -61.67 -57.86
C ALA A 359 12.29 -60.19 -58.28
N GLU A 360 11.97 -59.88 -59.55
CA GLU A 360 11.78 -58.49 -60.00
C GLU A 360 10.59 -57.79 -59.31
N TYR A 361 9.49 -58.52 -59.08
CA TYR A 361 8.33 -58.00 -58.33
C TYR A 361 8.70 -57.68 -56.88
N LEU A 362 9.33 -58.63 -56.17
CA LEU A 362 9.77 -58.45 -54.79
C LEU A 362 10.82 -57.33 -54.65
N SER A 363 11.71 -57.18 -55.63
CA SER A 363 12.69 -56.08 -55.69
C SER A 363 12.01 -54.70 -55.82
N LYS A 364 10.99 -54.58 -56.68
CA LYS A 364 10.18 -53.36 -56.81
C LYS A 364 9.40 -53.06 -55.53
N GLU A 365 8.82 -54.07 -54.87
CA GLU A 365 8.11 -53.84 -53.60
C GLU A 365 9.08 -53.46 -52.47
N ALA A 366 10.25 -54.10 -52.37
CA ALA A 366 11.29 -53.72 -51.41
C ALA A 366 11.76 -52.26 -51.62
N THR A 367 11.94 -51.85 -52.88
CA THR A 367 12.28 -50.46 -53.24
C THR A 367 11.18 -49.48 -52.82
N ASN A 368 9.92 -49.81 -53.06
CA ASN A 368 8.78 -48.98 -52.64
C ASN A 368 8.67 -48.88 -51.11
N ARG A 369 8.85 -49.99 -50.38
CA ARG A 369 8.89 -50.00 -48.91
C ARG A 369 10.06 -49.18 -48.36
N ALA A 370 11.23 -49.24 -48.98
CA ALA A 370 12.38 -48.41 -48.60
C ALA A 370 12.08 -46.91 -48.79
N ASN A 371 11.46 -46.52 -49.90
CA ASN A 371 11.06 -45.12 -50.14
C ASN A 371 10.04 -44.61 -49.11
N VAL A 372 9.03 -45.44 -48.75
CA VAL A 372 8.05 -45.10 -47.70
C VAL A 372 8.72 -44.95 -46.33
N LEU A 373 9.64 -45.87 -45.97
CA LEU A 373 10.40 -45.78 -44.72
C LEU A 373 11.32 -44.54 -44.68
N GLN A 374 11.92 -44.16 -45.81
CA GLN A 374 12.72 -42.94 -45.93
C GLN A 374 11.87 -41.68 -45.75
N GLN A 375 10.63 -41.67 -46.26
CA GLN A 375 9.69 -40.55 -46.08
C GLN A 375 9.18 -40.45 -44.63
N ASP A 376 8.89 -41.58 -43.98
CA ASP A 376 8.54 -41.64 -42.55
C ASP A 376 9.71 -41.19 -41.66
N LEU A 377 10.94 -41.66 -41.92
CA LEU A 377 12.16 -41.17 -41.26
C LEU A 377 12.31 -39.65 -41.40
N THR A 378 12.20 -39.12 -42.62
CA THR A 378 12.33 -37.68 -42.87
C THR A 378 11.28 -36.89 -42.10
N SER A 379 10.03 -37.38 -42.07
CA SER A 379 8.92 -36.76 -41.32
C SER A 379 9.17 -36.76 -39.81
N LYS A 380 9.72 -37.87 -39.28
CA LYS A 380 10.08 -38.01 -37.86
C LYS A 380 11.29 -37.17 -37.47
N THR A 381 12.27 -36.98 -38.36
CA THR A 381 13.39 -36.06 -38.14
C THR A 381 12.90 -34.62 -38.00
N THR A 382 12.00 -34.16 -38.88
CA THR A 382 11.37 -32.83 -38.77
C THR A 382 10.57 -32.67 -37.47
N LEU A 383 9.81 -33.71 -37.07
CA LEU A 383 9.09 -33.71 -35.79
C LEU A 383 10.04 -33.58 -34.59
N LEU A 384 11.18 -34.28 -34.61
CA LEU A 384 12.20 -34.21 -33.56
C LEU A 384 12.85 -32.83 -33.45
N GLU A 385 13.16 -32.18 -34.57
CA GLU A 385 13.75 -30.83 -34.56
C GLU A 385 12.75 -29.78 -34.07
N ASN A 386 11.46 -29.91 -34.43
CA ASN A 386 10.38 -29.07 -33.90
C ASN A 386 10.21 -29.23 -32.37
N LEU A 387 10.10 -30.47 -31.89
CA LEU A 387 9.98 -30.79 -30.45
C LEU A 387 11.20 -30.31 -29.65
N LYS A 388 12.38 -30.30 -30.26
CA LYS A 388 13.62 -29.76 -29.68
C LYS A 388 13.56 -28.23 -29.56
N SER A 389 13.03 -27.52 -30.56
CA SER A 389 12.78 -26.08 -30.45
C SER A 389 11.80 -25.76 -29.32
N GLU A 390 10.66 -26.46 -29.26
CA GLU A 390 9.68 -26.30 -28.16
C GLU A 390 10.29 -26.58 -26.78
N MET A 391 11.23 -27.54 -26.69
CA MET A 391 11.94 -27.86 -25.45
C MET A 391 12.92 -26.76 -25.03
N ASP A 392 13.61 -26.11 -25.96
CA ASP A 392 14.52 -24.99 -25.67
C ASP A 392 13.74 -23.69 -25.37
N ASP A 393 12.56 -23.50 -25.97
CA ASP A 393 11.62 -22.44 -25.58
C ASP A 393 11.02 -22.67 -24.18
N MET A 394 10.65 -23.91 -23.84
CA MET A 394 10.24 -24.25 -22.47
C MET A 394 11.37 -24.04 -21.45
N LYS A 395 12.65 -24.23 -21.81
CA LYS A 395 13.79 -23.88 -20.93
C LYS A 395 13.89 -22.38 -20.70
N ARG A 396 13.75 -21.56 -21.75
CA ARG A 396 13.70 -20.09 -21.61
C ARG A 396 12.57 -19.66 -20.67
N PHE A 397 11.36 -20.16 -20.91
CA PHE A 397 10.20 -19.86 -20.06
C PHE A 397 10.40 -20.31 -18.61
N ALA A 398 11.06 -21.46 -18.37
CA ALA A 398 11.38 -21.91 -17.01
C ALA A 398 12.37 -20.99 -16.28
N GLU A 399 13.38 -20.49 -16.99
CA GLU A 399 14.38 -19.56 -16.42
C GLU A 399 13.76 -18.15 -16.19
N GLU A 400 12.93 -17.66 -17.11
CA GLU A 400 12.15 -16.41 -16.94
C GLU A 400 11.20 -16.48 -15.73
N ASN A 401 10.50 -17.60 -15.52
CA ASN A 401 9.66 -17.80 -14.33
C ASN A 401 10.47 -17.84 -13.03
N LYS A 402 11.71 -18.35 -13.06
CA LYS A 402 12.63 -18.39 -11.92
C LYS A 402 13.14 -16.99 -11.57
N ASP A 403 13.38 -16.12 -12.55
CA ASP A 403 13.75 -14.72 -12.31
C ASP A 403 12.55 -13.90 -11.82
N LEU A 404 11.37 -14.06 -12.41
CA LEU A 404 10.11 -13.48 -11.89
C LEU A 404 9.83 -13.93 -10.44
N THR A 405 10.12 -15.18 -10.09
CA THR A 405 9.98 -15.69 -8.72
C THR A 405 10.94 -15.00 -7.74
N GLN A 406 12.18 -14.72 -8.16
CA GLN A 406 13.15 -13.94 -7.36
C GLN A 406 12.72 -12.47 -7.21
N GLN A 407 12.20 -11.86 -8.28
CA GLN A 407 11.70 -10.48 -8.28
C GLN A 407 10.50 -10.31 -7.34
N LEU A 408 9.52 -11.21 -7.40
CA LEU A 408 8.38 -11.25 -6.47
C LEU A 408 8.80 -11.51 -5.01
N ALA A 409 9.89 -12.23 -4.78
CA ALA A 409 10.45 -12.42 -3.44
C ALA A 409 11.11 -11.13 -2.90
N LEU A 410 11.77 -10.36 -3.78
CA LEU A 410 12.33 -9.05 -3.43
C LEU A 410 11.22 -8.05 -3.06
N GLU A 411 10.20 -7.93 -3.91
CA GLU A 411 9.04 -7.05 -3.66
C GLU A 411 8.30 -7.41 -2.38
N ARG A 412 8.09 -8.71 -2.10
CA ARG A 412 7.50 -9.16 -0.82
C ARG A 412 8.29 -8.70 0.40
N ASN A 413 9.63 -8.69 0.32
CA ASN A 413 10.47 -8.22 1.42
C ASN A 413 10.41 -6.68 1.57
N GLN A 414 10.36 -5.94 0.46
CA GLN A 414 10.15 -4.48 0.48
C GLN A 414 8.77 -4.10 1.05
N LEU A 415 7.70 -4.78 0.62
CA LEU A 415 6.35 -4.59 1.16
C LEU A 415 6.27 -4.93 2.66
N LYS A 416 6.99 -5.95 3.11
CA LYS A 416 7.08 -6.31 4.54
C LYS A 416 7.76 -5.20 5.36
N ASP A 417 8.87 -4.66 4.87
CA ASP A 417 9.61 -3.58 5.53
C ASP A 417 8.82 -2.26 5.55
N MET A 418 8.17 -1.89 4.43
CA MET A 418 7.24 -0.75 4.38
C MET A 418 6.07 -0.93 5.34
N LYS A 419 5.47 -2.12 5.42
CA LYS A 419 4.40 -2.42 6.39
C LYS A 419 4.88 -2.24 7.83
N SER A 420 6.07 -2.74 8.17
CA SER A 420 6.63 -2.58 9.52
C SER A 420 6.86 -1.11 9.90
N LYS A 421 7.32 -0.29 8.95
CA LYS A 421 7.45 1.18 9.14
C LYS A 421 6.08 1.83 9.37
N LEU A 422 5.08 1.51 8.54
CA LEU A 422 3.72 2.05 8.66
C LEU A 422 3.02 1.64 9.97
N GLU A 423 3.30 0.44 10.50
CA GLU A 423 2.79 -0.02 11.79
C GLU A 423 3.40 0.75 12.98
N VAL A 424 4.68 1.14 12.89
CA VAL A 424 5.34 2.02 13.88
C VAL A 424 4.78 3.45 13.81
N GLU A 425 4.60 3.98 12.60
CA GLU A 425 4.07 5.33 12.36
C GLU A 425 2.61 5.46 12.86
N LEU A 426 1.79 4.41 12.66
CA LEU A 426 0.45 4.32 13.25
C LEU A 426 0.44 4.23 14.78
N LEU A 427 1.46 3.65 15.41
CA LEU A 427 1.60 3.62 16.88
C LEU A 427 2.01 5.00 17.41
N GLN A 428 2.89 5.71 16.72
CA GLN A 428 3.29 7.08 17.05
C GLN A 428 2.08 8.03 16.98
N LEU A 429 1.37 8.06 15.85
CA LEU A 429 0.17 8.89 15.66
C LEU A 429 -0.95 8.59 16.67
N ARG A 430 -1.10 7.34 17.12
CA ARG A 430 -2.04 6.98 18.19
C ARG A 430 -1.65 7.56 19.54
N THR A 431 -0.34 7.66 19.82
CA THR A 431 0.22 8.17 21.07
C THR A 431 0.06 9.70 21.12
N GLU A 432 0.45 10.40 20.05
CA GLU A 432 0.27 11.85 19.90
C GLU A 432 -1.21 12.27 20.02
N ARG A 433 -2.11 11.48 19.40
CA ARG A 433 -3.56 11.71 19.51
C ARG A 433 -4.06 11.55 20.95
N GLN A 434 -3.50 10.63 21.72
CA GLN A 434 -3.86 10.41 23.13
C GLN A 434 -3.39 11.58 24.01
N GLU A 435 -2.15 12.04 23.83
CA GLU A 435 -1.57 13.18 24.54
C GLU A 435 -2.32 14.50 24.23
N CYS A 436 -2.73 14.69 22.96
CA CYS A 436 -3.65 15.77 22.57
C CYS A 436 -5.00 15.69 23.29
N LEU A 437 -5.57 14.48 23.43
CA LEU A 437 -6.85 14.25 24.11
C LEU A 437 -6.78 14.56 25.61
N GLU A 438 -5.69 14.18 26.28
CA GLU A 438 -5.45 14.47 27.70
C GLU A 438 -5.22 15.97 27.92
N THR A 439 -4.48 16.62 27.02
CA THR A 439 -4.29 18.08 27.01
C THR A 439 -5.61 18.83 26.78
N LEU A 440 -6.47 18.35 25.88
CA LEU A 440 -7.81 18.89 25.63
C LEU A 440 -8.73 18.75 26.84
N ASN A 441 -8.69 17.61 27.53
CA ASN A 441 -9.46 17.40 28.76
C ASN A 441 -8.96 18.29 29.91
N SER A 442 -7.64 18.41 30.08
CA SER A 442 -7.00 19.28 31.08
C SER A 442 -7.37 20.77 30.86
N THR A 443 -7.31 21.24 29.62
CA THR A 443 -7.70 22.62 29.27
C THR A 443 -9.20 22.86 29.41
N LYS A 444 -10.05 21.87 29.07
CA LYS A 444 -11.50 21.94 29.30
C LYS A 444 -11.88 22.03 30.79
N VAL A 445 -11.17 21.31 31.67
CA VAL A 445 -11.34 21.46 33.13
C VAL A 445 -10.95 22.87 33.58
N LYS A 446 -9.76 23.36 33.18
CA LYS A 446 -9.30 24.73 33.50
C LYS A 446 -10.27 25.80 33.02
N LEU A 447 -10.85 25.65 31.82
CA LEU A 447 -11.86 26.56 31.27
C LEU A 447 -13.15 26.59 32.10
N ASN A 448 -13.60 25.43 32.60
CA ASN A 448 -14.78 25.35 33.47
C ASN A 448 -14.50 26.03 34.83
N THR A 449 -13.32 25.83 35.42
CA THR A 449 -12.89 26.55 36.63
C THR A 449 -12.84 28.07 36.39
N ALA A 450 -12.26 28.51 35.27
CA ALA A 450 -12.22 29.93 34.91
C ALA A 450 -13.62 30.55 34.75
N LYS A 451 -14.57 29.84 34.13
CA LYS A 451 -15.98 30.26 34.05
C LYS A 451 -16.65 30.38 35.43
N SER A 452 -16.41 29.41 36.33
CA SER A 452 -16.94 29.47 37.70
C SER A 452 -16.37 30.66 38.48
N ASN A 453 -15.07 30.94 38.32
CA ASN A 453 -14.42 32.07 38.97
C ASN A 453 -14.91 33.41 38.41
N LEU A 454 -15.15 33.51 37.10
CA LEU A 454 -15.72 34.70 36.47
C LEU A 454 -17.14 34.99 36.98
N ALA A 455 -18.03 34.00 37.00
CA ALA A 455 -19.39 34.17 37.52
C ALA A 455 -19.40 34.61 39.00
N ASN A 456 -18.46 34.11 39.81
CA ASN A 456 -18.30 34.53 41.20
C ASN A 456 -17.76 35.98 41.32
N ALA A 457 -16.84 36.39 40.43
CA ALA A 457 -16.34 37.77 40.37
C ALA A 457 -17.42 38.76 39.90
N GLU A 458 -18.27 38.36 38.94
CA GLU A 458 -19.43 39.14 38.48
C GLU A 458 -20.46 39.32 39.62
N TYR A 459 -20.73 38.27 40.40
CA TYR A 459 -21.59 38.35 41.60
C TYR A 459 -21.03 39.34 42.63
N LEU A 460 -19.77 39.18 43.04
CA LEU A 460 -19.12 40.05 44.02
C LEU A 460 -19.02 41.51 43.55
N SER A 461 -18.76 41.73 42.26
CA SER A 461 -18.75 43.07 41.64
C SER A 461 -20.13 43.74 41.73
N LYS A 462 -21.20 42.98 41.48
CA LYS A 462 -22.58 43.47 41.63
C LYS A 462 -22.92 43.76 43.09
N GLU A 463 -22.58 42.87 44.02
CA GLU A 463 -22.79 43.08 45.46
C GLU A 463 -22.07 44.33 45.97
N ALA A 464 -20.79 44.52 45.60
CA ALA A 464 -20.03 45.72 45.92
C ALA A 464 -20.65 46.99 45.32
N THR A 465 -21.15 46.91 44.08
CA THR A 465 -21.82 48.02 43.39
C THR A 465 -23.12 48.43 44.09
N ASP A 466 -23.93 47.46 44.51
CA ASP A 466 -25.19 47.72 45.22
C ASP A 466 -24.94 48.19 46.67
N ARG A 467 -23.90 47.68 47.33
CA ARG A 467 -23.43 48.19 48.64
C ARG A 467 -22.95 49.64 48.56
N ALA A 468 -22.25 50.03 47.50
CA ALA A 468 -21.82 51.41 47.27
C ALA A 468 -23.02 52.37 47.06
N LYS A 469 -24.07 51.94 46.34
CA LYS A 469 -25.32 52.72 46.21
C LYS A 469 -26.07 52.90 47.52
N GLU A 470 -25.96 51.94 48.46
CA GLU A 470 -26.56 52.04 49.78
C GLU A 470 -25.81 53.07 50.64
N LEU A 471 -24.48 52.95 50.71
CA LEU A 471 -23.62 53.90 51.44
C LEU A 471 -23.75 55.33 50.91
N GLN A 472 -23.93 55.53 49.60
CA GLN A 472 -24.20 56.85 49.04
C GLN A 472 -25.54 57.41 49.54
N ARG A 473 -26.61 56.61 49.58
CA ARG A 473 -27.92 57.04 50.09
C ARG A 473 -27.90 57.33 51.60
N GLU A 474 -27.10 56.59 52.38
CA GLU A 474 -26.85 56.91 53.79
C GLU A 474 -26.11 58.25 53.94
N LEU A 475 -25.09 58.52 53.11
CA LEU A 475 -24.32 59.77 53.12
C LEU A 475 -25.15 60.98 52.68
N ASP A 476 -25.97 60.84 51.64
CA ASP A 476 -26.89 61.89 51.17
C ASP A 476 -27.94 62.23 52.25
N SER A 477 -28.44 61.20 52.95
CA SER A 477 -29.37 61.34 54.07
C SER A 477 -28.73 62.06 55.27
N GLN A 478 -27.53 61.67 55.68
CA GLN A 478 -26.77 62.34 56.75
C GLN A 478 -26.44 63.80 56.39
N THR A 479 -26.08 64.06 55.14
CA THR A 479 -25.79 65.42 54.64
C THR A 479 -27.06 66.29 54.70
N THR A 480 -28.21 65.75 54.30
CA THR A 480 -29.51 66.41 54.40
C THR A 480 -29.89 66.69 55.87
N PHE A 481 -29.68 65.73 56.77
CA PHE A 481 -29.94 65.90 58.20
C PHE A 481 -29.07 67.01 58.81
N LEU A 482 -27.76 67.04 58.52
CA LEU A 482 -26.85 68.07 59.00
C LEU A 482 -27.21 69.47 58.46
N GLN A 483 -27.64 69.57 57.20
CA GLN A 483 -28.07 70.84 56.63
C GLN A 483 -29.37 71.35 57.26
N ASN A 484 -30.33 70.46 57.54
CA ASN A 484 -31.56 70.80 58.26
C ASN A 484 -31.26 71.26 59.69
N LEU A 485 -30.44 70.51 60.44
CA LEU A 485 -30.01 70.87 61.79
C LEU A 485 -29.32 72.24 61.84
N LYS A 486 -28.48 72.56 60.84
CA LYS A 486 -27.86 73.89 60.72
C LYS A 486 -28.88 75.01 60.48
N ASN A 487 -29.92 74.75 59.67
CA ASN A 487 -31.01 75.70 59.46
C ASN A 487 -31.86 75.89 60.73
N ASP A 488 -32.15 74.82 61.48
CA ASP A 488 -32.93 74.89 62.72
C ASP A 488 -32.20 75.68 63.83
N ILE A 489 -30.90 75.42 64.00
CA ILE A 489 -30.05 76.21 64.92
C ILE A 489 -30.02 77.68 64.48
N LYS A 490 -29.89 77.95 63.17
CA LYS A 490 -29.91 79.31 62.63
C LYS A 490 -31.22 80.04 62.95
N ASN A 491 -32.36 79.40 62.69
CA ASN A 491 -33.70 79.94 62.96
C ASN A 491 -33.94 80.22 64.45
N TYR A 492 -33.31 79.47 65.35
CA TYR A 492 -33.40 79.69 66.80
C TYR A 492 -32.53 80.85 67.30
N VAL A 493 -31.40 81.11 66.62
CA VAL A 493 -30.34 82.01 67.07
C VAL A 493 -30.47 83.43 66.51
N GLU A 494 -30.72 83.59 65.20
CA GLU A 494 -30.81 84.91 64.55
C GLU A 494 -31.84 85.86 65.17
N PRO A 495 -33.03 85.42 65.63
CA PRO A 495 -34.00 86.32 66.25
C PRO A 495 -33.57 86.91 67.60
N ARG A 496 -32.59 86.29 68.28
CA ARG A 496 -32.15 86.69 69.63
C ARG A 496 -30.80 87.39 69.66
N TYR A 497 -29.91 87.09 68.72
CA TYR A 497 -28.54 87.59 68.71
C TYR A 497 -28.22 88.31 67.40
N VAL A 498 -28.20 89.65 67.47
CA VAL A 498 -27.88 90.53 66.34
C VAL A 498 -26.42 90.94 66.42
N LEU A 499 -25.61 90.54 65.42
CA LEU A 499 -24.24 91.02 65.28
C LEU A 499 -24.22 92.44 64.71
N GLY A 500 -23.26 93.25 65.17
CA GLY A 500 -22.93 94.51 64.54
C GLY A 500 -22.25 94.33 63.18
N SER A 501 -22.53 95.24 62.24
CA SER A 501 -21.85 95.31 60.95
C SER A 501 -20.38 95.71 61.07
N ASP A 502 -20.04 96.48 62.09
CA ASP A 502 -18.79 97.22 62.21
C ASP A 502 -18.08 96.99 63.55
N LYS A 503 -16.76 97.12 63.54
CA LYS A 503 -15.94 97.10 64.75
C LYS A 503 -16.00 98.46 65.44
N MET A 504 -16.47 98.50 66.69
CA MET A 504 -16.66 99.73 67.46
C MET A 504 -16.19 99.57 68.93
N SER A 505 -16.06 100.67 69.69
CA SER A 505 -15.60 100.60 71.08
C SER A 505 -16.61 99.87 71.98
N TRP A 506 -16.23 99.52 73.20
CA TRP A 506 -17.17 98.91 74.15
C TRP A 506 -18.36 99.84 74.47
N THR A 507 -18.10 101.14 74.59
CA THR A 507 -19.12 102.18 74.84
C THR A 507 -20.04 102.39 73.63
N ASP A 508 -19.47 102.40 72.42
CA ASP A 508 -20.26 102.43 71.17
C ASP A 508 -21.12 101.18 71.04
N SER A 509 -20.58 100.01 71.41
CA SER A 509 -21.22 98.71 71.34
C SER A 509 -22.47 98.62 72.22
N ILE A 510 -22.39 99.10 73.47
CA ILE A 510 -23.56 99.23 74.35
C ILE A 510 -24.61 100.15 73.71
N SER A 511 -24.17 101.26 73.12
CA SER A 511 -25.06 102.25 72.49
C SER A 511 -25.74 101.69 71.24
N TYR A 512 -25.00 100.91 70.43
CA TYR A 512 -25.49 100.19 69.26
C TYR A 512 -26.54 99.15 69.66
N CYS A 513 -26.26 98.29 70.64
CA CYS A 513 -27.21 97.28 71.09
C CYS A 513 -28.48 97.90 71.67
N LYS A 514 -28.38 98.99 72.45
CA LYS A 514 -29.55 99.76 72.90
C LYS A 514 -30.34 100.34 71.73
N GLY A 515 -29.66 100.81 70.68
CA GLY A 515 -30.29 101.21 69.41
C GLY A 515 -30.99 100.05 68.66
N LYS A 516 -30.58 98.80 68.90
CA LYS A 516 -31.26 97.57 68.44
C LYS A 516 -32.36 97.07 69.39
N LYS A 517 -32.73 97.86 70.42
CA LYS A 517 -33.63 97.46 71.54
C LYS A 517 -33.12 96.33 72.43
N GLY A 518 -31.81 96.07 72.40
CA GLY A 518 -31.18 95.02 73.18
C GLY A 518 -30.10 95.54 74.12
N ASN A 519 -29.33 94.60 74.68
CA ASN A 519 -28.09 94.87 75.41
C ASN A 519 -26.93 94.11 74.74
N LEU A 520 -25.69 94.37 75.16
CA LEU A 520 -24.59 93.46 74.80
C LEU A 520 -24.89 92.08 75.40
N ALA A 521 -24.86 91.04 74.56
CA ALA A 521 -25.23 89.69 74.93
C ALA A 521 -24.43 89.18 76.12
N ALA A 522 -25.09 88.62 77.13
CA ALA A 522 -24.43 88.20 78.36
C ALA A 522 -24.41 86.67 78.49
N VAL A 523 -23.23 86.09 78.76
CA VAL A 523 -23.13 84.68 79.15
C VAL A 523 -23.65 84.53 80.58
N ARG A 524 -24.93 84.15 80.73
CA ARG A 524 -25.56 83.87 82.04
C ARG A 524 -25.53 82.38 82.37
N SER A 525 -25.45 81.53 81.35
CA SER A 525 -25.42 80.07 81.42
C SER A 525 -24.55 79.47 80.30
N PRO A 526 -24.18 78.17 80.39
CA PRO A 526 -23.53 77.45 79.29
C PRO A 526 -24.38 77.39 78.00
N ILE A 527 -25.71 77.51 78.11
CA ILE A 527 -26.62 77.56 76.96
C ILE A 527 -26.44 78.89 76.22
N ASP A 528 -26.41 80.01 76.95
CA ASP A 528 -26.17 81.33 76.35
C ASP A 528 -24.79 81.38 75.68
N GLN A 529 -23.76 80.80 76.31
CA GLN A 529 -22.43 80.67 75.71
C GLN A 529 -22.48 79.91 74.37
N TRP A 530 -23.20 78.78 74.32
CA TRP A 530 -23.35 78.00 73.10
C TRP A 530 -24.15 78.74 72.03
N LEU A 531 -25.23 79.45 72.40
CA LEU A 531 -26.03 80.24 71.46
C LEU A 531 -25.27 81.44 70.90
N ILE A 532 -24.54 82.18 71.73
CA ILE A 532 -23.68 83.31 71.34
C ILE A 532 -22.57 82.83 70.39
N GLN A 533 -21.95 81.67 70.70
CA GLN A 533 -20.94 81.08 69.82
C GLN A 533 -21.53 80.66 68.47
N ASN A 534 -22.72 80.03 68.44
CA ASN A 534 -23.41 79.72 67.18
C ASN A 534 -23.81 80.99 66.41
N ALA A 535 -24.24 82.07 67.09
CA ALA A 535 -24.56 83.34 66.44
C ALA A 535 -23.37 83.93 65.69
N TYR A 536 -22.19 83.81 66.27
CA TYR A 536 -20.91 84.21 65.69
C TYR A 536 -20.48 83.28 64.54
N ASP A 537 -20.48 81.96 64.75
CA ASP A 537 -20.04 80.97 63.76
C ASP A 537 -20.94 80.93 62.51
N LEU A 538 -22.26 81.07 62.69
CA LEU A 538 -23.23 81.13 61.58
C LEU A 538 -23.00 82.34 60.67
N ASN A 539 -22.58 83.48 61.23
CA ASN A 539 -22.32 84.71 60.49
C ASN A 539 -20.91 84.77 59.88
N SER A 540 -20.08 83.72 60.07
CA SER A 540 -18.76 83.57 59.43
C SER A 540 -17.77 84.72 59.70
N THR A 541 -17.98 85.50 60.77
CA THR A 541 -17.10 86.59 61.18
C THR A 541 -15.86 86.05 61.87
N ASN A 542 -14.67 86.24 61.29
CA ASN A 542 -13.41 85.87 61.96
C ASN A 542 -12.82 87.07 62.73
N GLY A 543 -13.10 87.15 64.04
CA GLY A 543 -12.41 88.08 64.94
C GLY A 543 -13.09 88.24 66.32
N PRO A 544 -12.36 88.72 67.34
CA PRO A 544 -12.92 88.99 68.66
C PRO A 544 -14.13 89.93 68.61
N TYR A 545 -15.05 89.73 69.55
CA TYR A 545 -16.35 90.38 69.65
C TYR A 545 -16.64 90.89 71.07
N TRP A 546 -17.52 91.88 71.20
CA TRP A 546 -17.98 92.39 72.49
C TRP A 546 -19.21 91.62 72.99
N ILE A 547 -19.20 91.32 74.29
CA ILE A 547 -20.31 90.77 75.09
C ILE A 547 -20.41 91.53 76.41
N GLY A 548 -21.57 91.43 77.08
CA GLY A 548 -21.84 92.08 78.36
C GLY A 548 -21.41 91.20 79.55
N ARG A 549 -20.83 91.82 80.58
CA ARG A 549 -20.62 91.15 81.88
C ARG A 549 -21.84 91.30 82.77
N ASN A 550 -22.16 90.22 83.49
CA ASN A 550 -23.24 90.17 84.49
C ASN A 550 -22.67 90.15 85.91
N ASP A 551 -21.88 91.16 86.28
CA ASP A 551 -21.38 91.35 87.65
C ASP A 551 -21.88 92.68 88.23
N GLN A 552 -22.86 92.59 89.13
CA GLN A 552 -23.48 93.76 89.78
C GLN A 552 -22.61 94.38 90.87
N ARG A 553 -21.42 93.84 91.18
CA ARG A 553 -20.53 94.33 92.25
C ARG A 553 -19.44 95.28 91.77
N LEU A 554 -19.25 95.41 90.45
CA LEU A 554 -18.23 96.28 89.85
C LEU A 554 -18.91 97.50 89.21
N ASN A 555 -18.76 98.68 89.83
CA ASN A 555 -19.42 99.93 89.43
C ASN A 555 -18.88 100.52 88.10
N GLY A 556 -19.11 99.84 86.98
CA GLY A 556 -19.11 100.42 85.63
C GLY A 556 -17.78 100.92 85.06
N GLN A 557 -16.62 100.52 85.60
CA GLN A 557 -15.31 101.09 85.25
C GLN A 557 -14.27 100.11 84.66
N HIS A 558 -14.65 98.90 84.21
CA HIS A 558 -13.75 97.97 83.51
C HIS A 558 -14.37 97.45 82.22
N CYS A 559 -13.67 97.60 81.09
CA CYS A 559 -14.09 97.14 79.76
C CYS A 559 -13.55 95.74 79.45
N GLU A 560 -13.90 94.77 80.27
CA GLU A 560 -13.59 93.37 79.99
C GLU A 560 -14.47 92.85 78.83
N GLY A 561 -13.83 92.49 77.72
CA GLY A 561 -14.41 91.72 76.62
C GLY A 561 -13.75 90.35 76.53
N MET A 562 -14.35 89.43 75.76
CA MET A 562 -13.80 88.09 75.58
C MET A 562 -13.33 87.85 74.16
N ALA A 563 -12.04 87.58 73.99
CA ALA A 563 -11.50 86.97 72.78
C ALA A 563 -11.68 85.44 72.87
N LEU A 564 -12.87 84.94 72.52
CA LEU A 564 -13.17 83.51 72.50
C LEU A 564 -12.48 82.81 71.31
N GLY A 565 -11.21 82.45 71.52
CA GLY A 565 -10.41 81.62 70.61
C GLY A 565 -9.80 80.38 71.28
N SER A 566 -10.19 80.09 72.53
CA SER A 566 -9.74 78.93 73.31
C SER A 566 -10.76 78.57 74.37
N SER A 567 -10.90 77.29 74.70
CA SER A 567 -11.94 76.73 75.59
C SER A 567 -11.68 76.96 77.10
N THR A 568 -11.00 78.05 77.47
CA THR A 568 -10.70 78.39 78.87
C THR A 568 -11.01 79.85 79.18
N TYR A 569 -11.76 80.09 80.25
CA TYR A 569 -12.03 81.42 80.77
C TYR A 569 -10.72 82.08 81.25
N LYS A 570 -10.24 83.08 80.51
CA LYS A 570 -9.26 84.04 81.01
C LYS A 570 -9.85 85.44 80.97
N THR A 571 -9.84 86.09 82.13
CA THR A 571 -10.18 87.50 82.29
C THR A 571 -9.11 88.34 81.61
N ILE A 572 -9.33 88.73 80.36
CA ILE A 572 -8.45 89.68 79.66
C ILE A 572 -8.97 91.08 79.98
N ASN A 573 -8.18 91.83 80.74
CA ASN A 573 -8.48 93.24 81.01
C ASN A 573 -8.14 94.02 79.73
N LEU A 574 -9.15 94.27 78.90
CA LEU A 574 -9.01 94.91 77.58
C LEU A 574 -9.15 96.43 77.71
N ASP A 575 -8.45 97.15 76.83
CA ASP A 575 -8.66 98.59 76.68
C ASP A 575 -10.06 98.85 76.09
N CYS A 576 -10.84 99.70 76.77
CA CYS A 576 -12.15 100.20 76.33
C CYS A 576 -12.15 100.72 74.88
N ASN A 577 -11.01 101.23 74.43
CA ASN A 577 -10.82 101.86 73.12
C ASN A 577 -10.63 100.86 71.96
N PHE A 578 -10.43 99.56 72.23
CA PHE A 578 -10.37 98.56 71.17
C PHE A 578 -11.70 98.47 70.40
N LYS A 579 -11.61 98.15 69.10
CA LYS A 579 -12.76 98.05 68.22
C LYS A 579 -13.04 96.59 67.84
N TYR A 580 -14.17 96.07 68.32
CA TYR A 580 -14.67 94.72 68.07
C TYR A 580 -16.14 94.76 67.63
N ILE A 581 -16.62 93.67 67.03
CA ILE A 581 -18.03 93.56 66.62
C ILE A 581 -18.88 93.33 67.87
N PRO A 582 -19.96 94.10 68.14
CA PRO A 582 -20.89 93.77 69.20
C PRO A 582 -21.74 92.55 68.84
N ILE A 583 -21.95 91.65 69.80
CA ILE A 583 -23.09 90.73 69.76
C ILE A 583 -24.16 91.30 70.68
N CYS A 584 -25.30 91.69 70.10
CA CYS A 584 -26.43 92.24 70.82
C CYS A 584 -27.46 91.15 71.09
N GLU A 585 -27.83 90.97 72.35
CA GLU A 585 -28.99 90.18 72.74
C GLU A 585 -30.22 91.10 72.71
N VAL A 586 -31.22 90.75 71.93
CA VAL A 586 -32.45 91.52 71.71
C VAL A 586 -33.68 90.77 72.25
N ASP A 587 -34.62 91.54 72.80
CA ASP A 587 -35.90 91.07 73.37
C ASP A 587 -37.03 90.96 72.32
#